data_AF-A0A368GQM3-F1
#
_entry.id   AF-A0A368GQM3-F1
#
_cell.length_a   1.000
_cell.length_b   1.000
_cell.length_c   1.000
_cell.angle_alpha   90.00
_cell.angle_beta   90.00
_cell.angle_gamma   90.00
#
_symmetry.space_group_name_H-M   'P 1'
#
loop_
_entity.id
_entity.type
_entity.pdbx_description
1 polymer ?
#
loop_
_entity_poly.entity_id
_entity_poly.type
_entity_poly.pdbx_seq_one_letter_code
_entity_poly.pdbx_strand_id
1 'polypeptide(L)'
;MRLDRKLHGEPHITTPPFEFSIVDDKGNAVEYYTPGEIYKVRLVGYIHFRGFMIQSRLCTPEGYMIGSLRGGRFILGNSADIFGVRYQRCDDSQSNDALTHMDSSKKFLIEVQWTTERDVGAVQFMLTVAAEDELYWERWRPRNGFIRPKAEKEGKLVETLFEIEVSPGPEAPFCST
;
A
#
# COMPACT_ATOMS: atom_id res chain seq x y z
N MET A 1 -4.41 -5.12 -10.35
CA MET A 1 -4.21 -6.47 -10.91
C MET A 1 -4.88 -7.48 -9.99
N ARG A 2 -5.50 -8.53 -10.53
CA ARG A 2 -6.01 -9.69 -9.79
C ARG A 2 -5.09 -10.85 -10.18
N LEU A 3 -4.49 -11.54 -9.22
CA LEU A 3 -3.67 -12.71 -9.52
C LEU A 3 -4.57 -13.82 -10.10
N ASP A 4 -4.02 -14.63 -11.00
CA ASP A 4 -4.77 -15.75 -11.56
C ASP A 4 -5.03 -16.78 -10.46
N ARG A 5 -6.29 -16.89 -10.06
CA ARG A 5 -6.72 -17.77 -8.98
C ARG A 5 -6.52 -19.25 -9.28
N LYS A 6 -6.41 -19.62 -10.56
CA LYS A 6 -6.06 -20.99 -10.95
C LYS A 6 -4.61 -21.34 -10.61
N LEU A 7 -3.74 -20.34 -10.54
CA LEU A 7 -2.32 -20.49 -10.28
C LEU A 7 -1.95 -20.17 -8.83
N HIS A 8 -2.63 -19.19 -8.22
CA HIS A 8 -2.26 -18.63 -6.93
C HIS A 8 -3.24 -18.98 -5.80
N GLY A 9 -4.40 -19.57 -6.10
CA GLY A 9 -5.45 -19.81 -5.10
C GLY A 9 -6.30 -18.58 -4.80
N GLU A 10 -6.98 -18.58 -3.65
CA GLU A 10 -7.74 -17.42 -3.15
C GLU A 10 -6.87 -16.58 -2.19
N PRO A 11 -7.03 -15.25 -2.17
CA PRO A 11 -6.24 -14.39 -1.29
C PRO A 11 -6.57 -14.66 0.17
N HIS A 12 -5.56 -14.54 1.03
CA HIS A 12 -5.75 -14.60 2.47
C HIS A 12 -6.53 -13.39 2.97
N ILE A 13 -7.49 -13.64 3.86
CA ILE A 13 -8.35 -12.62 4.49
C ILE A 13 -7.88 -12.20 5.88
N THR A 14 -6.77 -12.79 6.36
CA THR A 14 -6.17 -12.44 7.64
C THR A 14 -5.45 -11.10 7.55
N THR A 15 -5.12 -10.52 8.71
CA THR A 15 -4.20 -9.38 8.77
C THR A 15 -2.86 -9.77 8.14
N PRO A 16 -2.38 -9.04 7.12
CA PRO A 16 -1.09 -9.33 6.50
C PRO A 16 0.05 -9.12 7.50
N PRO A 17 1.10 -9.96 7.50
CA PRO A 17 2.30 -9.81 8.32
C PRO A 17 3.25 -8.75 7.73
N PHE A 18 2.70 -7.60 7.35
CA PHE A 18 3.41 -6.48 6.76
C PHE A 18 2.97 -5.18 7.42
N GLU A 19 3.87 -4.21 7.44
CA GLU A 19 3.62 -2.85 7.88
C GLU A 19 3.83 -1.90 6.70
N PHE A 20 2.87 -1.01 6.49
CA PHE A 20 2.92 0.00 5.45
C PHE A 20 2.80 1.38 6.06
N SER A 21 3.64 2.32 5.64
CA SER A 21 3.59 3.70 6.10
C SER A 21 4.09 4.66 5.03
N ILE A 22 3.62 5.90 5.12
CA ILE A 22 4.21 7.05 4.45
C ILE A 22 5.02 7.79 5.50
N VAL A 23 6.28 8.08 5.21
CA VAL A 23 7.18 8.78 6.13
C VAL A 23 7.76 10.05 5.51
N ASP A 24 8.01 11.05 6.36
CA ASP A 24 8.70 12.29 6.00
C ASP A 24 10.22 12.06 5.79
N ASP A 25 10.93 13.14 5.49
CA ASP A 25 12.39 13.17 5.31
C ASP A 25 13.16 12.73 6.58
N LYS A 26 12.56 12.91 7.76
CA LYS A 26 13.07 12.51 9.08
C LYS A 26 12.70 11.07 9.45
N GLY A 27 11.89 10.39 8.64
CA GLY A 27 11.44 9.02 8.87
C GLY A 27 10.25 8.87 9.82
N ASN A 28 9.55 9.96 10.14
CA ASN A 28 8.32 9.92 10.94
C ASN A 28 7.12 9.57 10.06
N ALA A 29 6.23 8.72 10.55
CA ALA A 29 4.97 8.44 9.87
C ALA A 29 4.10 9.70 9.76
N VAL A 30 3.50 9.91 8.59
CA VAL A 30 2.64 11.07 8.32
C VAL A 30 1.25 10.65 7.87
N GLU A 31 0.24 11.39 8.32
CA GLU A 31 -1.15 11.27 7.85
C GLU A 31 -1.54 12.40 6.89
N TYR A 32 -0.64 13.38 6.71
CA TYR A 32 -0.88 14.57 5.90
C TYR A 32 0.27 14.82 4.94
N TYR A 33 -0.06 15.27 3.73
CA TYR A 33 0.90 15.69 2.72
C TYR A 33 0.75 17.18 2.36
N THR A 34 1.84 17.76 1.88
CA THR A 34 1.86 19.10 1.28
C THR A 34 2.24 18.98 -0.20
N PRO A 35 1.50 19.58 -1.14
CA PRO A 35 1.88 19.57 -2.55
C PRO A 35 3.29 20.12 -2.77
N GLY A 36 4.08 19.46 -3.62
CA GLY A 36 5.48 19.77 -3.90
C GLY A 36 6.49 19.07 -3.00
N GLU A 37 6.06 18.57 -1.84
CA GLU A 37 6.93 17.80 -0.93
C GLU A 37 7.08 16.35 -1.40
N ILE A 38 8.22 15.74 -1.04
CA ILE A 38 8.53 14.34 -1.35
C ILE A 38 8.49 13.53 -0.06
N TYR A 39 7.72 12.45 -0.08
CA TYR A 39 7.59 11.50 1.01
C TYR A 39 8.16 10.15 0.60
N LYS A 40 8.48 9.30 1.58
CA LYS A 40 8.86 7.92 1.33
C LYS A 40 7.69 6.99 1.66
N VAL A 41 7.33 6.16 0.72
CA VAL A 41 6.41 5.04 0.90
C VAL A 41 7.23 3.82 1.29
N ARG A 42 6.93 3.26 2.46
CA ARG A 42 7.66 2.15 3.07
C ARG A 42 6.74 0.96 3.25
N LEU A 43 7.18 -0.20 2.79
CA LEU A 43 6.56 -1.50 3.09
C LEU A 43 7.61 -2.39 3.75
N VAL A 44 7.32 -2.82 4.97
CA VAL A 44 8.16 -3.71 5.80
C VAL A 44 7.44 -5.03 5.97
N GLY A 45 8.17 -6.15 5.84
CA GLY A 45 7.63 -7.47 6.11
C GLY A 45 8.25 -8.13 7.34
N TYR A 46 7.39 -8.65 8.21
CA TYR A 46 7.80 -9.55 9.30
C TYR A 46 8.16 -10.94 8.76
N ILE A 47 7.65 -11.26 7.57
CA ILE A 47 8.11 -12.34 6.70
C ILE A 47 8.57 -11.74 5.36
N HIS A 48 9.34 -12.49 4.58
CA HIS A 48 9.72 -12.02 3.26
C HIS A 48 8.51 -11.99 2.32
N PHE A 49 8.60 -11.11 1.32
CA PHE A 49 7.71 -11.08 0.17
C PHE A 49 8.51 -11.07 -1.13
N ARG A 50 7.90 -11.62 -2.18
CA ARG A 50 8.51 -11.76 -3.51
C ARG A 50 7.81 -10.90 -4.54
N GLY A 51 6.48 -10.88 -4.47
CA GLY A 51 5.63 -10.09 -5.32
C GLY A 51 4.94 -9.00 -4.51
N PHE A 52 4.83 -7.82 -5.10
CA PHE A 52 3.96 -6.79 -4.57
C PHE A 52 3.47 -5.89 -5.70
N MET A 53 2.35 -5.21 -5.43
CA MET A 53 1.86 -4.10 -6.22
C MET A 53 1.35 -3.02 -5.26
N ILE A 54 1.81 -1.79 -5.40
CA ILE A 54 1.34 -0.64 -4.61
C ILE A 54 0.69 0.34 -5.58
N GLN A 55 -0.51 0.81 -5.26
CA GLN A 55 -1.25 1.79 -6.06
C GLN A 55 -1.65 2.98 -5.21
N SER A 56 -1.33 4.20 -5.65
CA SER A 56 -1.82 5.43 -5.04
C SER A 56 -3.15 5.85 -5.69
N ARG A 57 -4.24 5.80 -4.93
CA ARG A 57 -5.59 6.05 -5.45
C ARG A 57 -6.28 7.20 -4.75
N LEU A 58 -7.11 7.91 -5.49
CA LEU A 58 -7.99 8.92 -4.92
C LEU A 58 -9.10 8.27 -4.11
N CYS A 59 -9.38 8.85 -2.95
CA CYS A 59 -10.49 8.51 -2.10
C CYS A 59 -11.20 9.77 -1.62
N THR A 60 -12.40 9.60 -1.09
CA THR A 60 -13.10 10.67 -0.39
C THR A 60 -12.38 10.97 0.94
N PRO A 61 -12.63 12.15 1.55
CA PRO A 61 -12.03 12.50 2.85
C PRO A 61 -12.37 11.51 3.97
N GLU A 62 -13.45 10.76 3.82
CA GLU A 62 -13.90 9.70 4.73
C GLU A 62 -13.22 8.34 4.47
N GLY A 63 -12.54 8.17 3.34
CA GLY A 63 -11.81 6.95 2.97
C GLY A 63 -12.42 6.11 1.84
N TYR A 64 -13.54 6.53 1.23
CA TYR A 64 -14.17 5.76 0.15
C TYR A 64 -13.39 5.88 -1.16
N MET A 65 -13.07 4.75 -1.80
CA MET A 65 -12.27 4.75 -3.03
C MET A 65 -13.06 5.33 -4.21
N ILE A 66 -12.55 6.38 -4.85
CA ILE A 66 -13.17 7.00 -6.02
C ILE A 66 -12.79 6.24 -7.32
N GLY A 67 -11.81 5.34 -7.24
CA GLY A 67 -11.44 4.42 -8.33
C GLY A 67 -10.43 4.98 -9.33
N SER A 68 -10.06 6.26 -9.24
CA SER A 68 -9.06 6.90 -10.11
C SER A 68 -7.63 6.72 -9.57
N LEU A 69 -6.71 6.31 -10.46
CA LEU A 69 -5.27 6.24 -10.21
C LEU A 69 -4.64 7.63 -10.45
N ARG A 70 -5.01 8.61 -9.62
CA ARG A 70 -4.50 9.99 -9.71
C ARG A 70 -4.04 10.54 -8.37
N GLY A 71 -3.76 9.66 -7.41
CA GLY A 71 -3.33 10.00 -6.06
C GLY A 71 -1.84 10.34 -5.98
N GLY A 72 -1.32 11.19 -6.87
CA GLY A 72 0.10 11.51 -6.97
C GLY A 72 0.91 10.52 -7.81
N ARG A 73 2.24 10.64 -7.76
CA ARG A 73 3.19 9.85 -8.55
C ARG A 73 4.35 9.33 -7.72
N PHE A 74 4.81 8.14 -8.05
CA PHE A 74 6.02 7.56 -7.51
C PHE A 74 7.27 8.07 -8.24
N ILE A 75 8.38 8.11 -7.51
CA ILE A 75 9.72 8.44 -8.00
C ILE A 75 10.63 7.29 -7.60
N LEU A 76 11.15 6.57 -8.58
CA LEU A 76 12.01 5.41 -8.31
C LEU A 76 13.44 5.79 -7.91
N GLY A 77 14.07 6.74 -8.60
CA GLY A 77 15.48 7.09 -8.35
C GLY A 77 16.37 5.83 -8.24
N ASN A 78 17.21 5.77 -7.20
CA ASN A 78 18.05 4.61 -6.90
C ASN A 78 17.27 3.43 -6.26
N SER A 79 16.03 3.65 -5.80
CA SER A 79 15.22 2.59 -5.20
C SER A 79 14.92 1.47 -6.18
N ALA A 80 14.85 1.76 -7.49
CA ALA A 80 14.64 0.76 -8.54
C ALA A 80 15.65 -0.40 -8.42
N ASP A 81 16.93 -0.07 -8.33
CA ASP A 81 18.02 -1.04 -8.28
C ASP A 81 18.21 -1.61 -6.87
N ILE A 82 18.12 -0.76 -5.83
CA ILE A 82 18.33 -1.18 -4.44
C ILE A 82 17.27 -2.17 -3.98
N PHE A 83 16.00 -1.90 -4.31
CA PHE A 83 14.86 -2.67 -3.83
C PHE A 83 14.23 -3.55 -4.92
N GLY A 84 14.76 -3.55 -6.13
CA GLY A 84 14.23 -4.34 -7.25
C GLY A 84 12.79 -3.97 -7.56
N VAL A 85 12.51 -2.68 -7.78
CA VAL A 85 11.16 -2.14 -7.98
C VAL A 85 11.04 -1.43 -9.34
N ARG A 86 9.85 -1.44 -9.93
CA ARG A 86 9.57 -0.79 -11.21
C ARG A 86 8.16 -0.22 -11.24
N TYR A 87 7.90 0.70 -12.17
CA TYR A 87 6.55 1.16 -12.42
C TYR A 87 5.70 0.03 -12.99
N GLN A 88 4.46 -0.08 -12.49
CA GLN A 88 3.44 -0.95 -13.05
C GLN A 88 2.57 -0.15 -13.99
N ARG A 89 2.50 -0.55 -15.26
CA ARG A 89 1.54 0.05 -16.20
C ARG A 89 0.14 -0.48 -15.88
N CYS A 90 -0.73 0.39 -15.40
CA CYS A 90 -2.12 0.07 -15.05
C CYS A 90 -3.13 0.70 -16.01
N ASP A 91 -2.76 1.77 -16.69
CA ASP A 91 -3.47 2.39 -17.80
C ASP A 91 -2.47 3.00 -18.80
N ASP A 92 -2.99 3.59 -19.88
CA ASP A 92 -2.16 4.29 -20.88
C ASP A 92 -1.67 5.66 -20.39
N SER A 93 -2.10 6.09 -19.20
CA SER A 93 -1.64 7.32 -18.59
C SER A 93 -0.30 7.03 -17.91
N GLN A 94 0.77 7.70 -18.35
CA GLN A 94 2.10 7.53 -17.76
C GLN A 94 2.21 8.21 -16.39
N SER A 95 1.20 8.00 -15.54
CA SER A 95 0.99 8.70 -14.27
C SER A 95 1.93 8.24 -13.17
N ASN A 96 2.63 7.11 -13.37
CA ASN A 96 3.53 6.50 -12.38
C ASN A 96 2.86 6.35 -11.01
N ASP A 97 1.60 5.96 -11.01
CA ASP A 97 0.70 5.84 -9.84
C ASP A 97 0.69 4.42 -9.23
N ALA A 98 1.44 3.51 -9.83
CA ALA A 98 1.53 2.13 -9.44
C ALA A 98 2.96 1.59 -9.55
N LEU A 99 3.33 0.77 -8.59
CA LEU A 99 4.62 0.10 -8.48
C LEU A 99 4.44 -1.40 -8.41
N THR A 100 5.43 -2.14 -8.88
CA THR A 100 5.54 -3.59 -8.72
C THR A 100 7.00 -4.00 -8.56
N HIS A 101 7.21 -5.24 -8.12
CA HIS A 101 8.52 -5.89 -8.14
C HIS A 101 9.08 -6.05 -9.56
N MET A 102 10.41 -5.92 -9.68
CA MET A 102 11.17 -6.19 -10.91
C MET A 102 11.45 -7.69 -11.07
N ASP A 103 11.70 -8.37 -9.95
CA ASP A 103 12.00 -9.81 -9.86
C ASP A 103 11.37 -10.45 -8.61
N SER A 104 11.36 -11.77 -8.58
CA SER A 104 10.83 -12.59 -7.48
C SER A 104 11.84 -12.84 -6.35
N SER A 105 12.91 -12.04 -6.27
CA SER A 105 13.86 -12.13 -5.15
C SER A 105 13.16 -11.79 -3.83
N LYS A 106 13.59 -12.44 -2.75
CA LYS A 106 13.02 -12.23 -1.42
C LYS A 106 13.36 -10.83 -0.91
N LYS A 107 12.34 -10.09 -0.48
CA LYS A 107 12.44 -8.74 0.05
C LYS A 107 11.80 -8.71 1.44
N PHE A 108 12.37 -7.92 2.34
CA PHE A 108 11.80 -7.62 3.66
C PHE A 108 11.44 -6.14 3.81
N LEU A 109 11.99 -5.30 2.93
CA LEU A 109 11.83 -3.87 2.95
C LEU A 109 11.81 -3.37 1.51
N ILE A 110 10.90 -2.46 1.22
CA ILE A 110 11.00 -1.56 0.07
C ILE A 110 10.75 -0.13 0.53
N GLU A 111 11.50 0.80 -0.03
CA GLU A 111 11.26 2.23 0.13
C GLU A 111 11.29 2.93 -1.22
N VAL A 112 10.24 3.68 -1.53
CA VAL A 112 10.12 4.42 -2.79
C VAL A 112 9.59 5.81 -2.51
N GLN A 113 10.03 6.80 -3.27
CA GLN A 113 9.56 8.16 -3.11
C GLN A 113 8.18 8.36 -3.75
N TRP A 114 7.37 9.24 -3.18
CA TRP A 114 6.07 9.64 -3.69
C TRP A 114 5.87 11.15 -3.51
N THR A 115 5.19 11.78 -4.48
CA THR A 115 4.90 13.21 -4.45
C THR A 115 3.65 13.56 -5.27
N THR A 116 3.12 14.76 -5.06
CA THR A 116 2.13 15.39 -5.92
C THR A 116 2.43 16.87 -6.09
N GLU A 117 2.33 17.38 -7.31
CA GLU A 117 2.65 18.80 -7.63
C GLU A 117 1.51 19.75 -7.24
N ARG A 118 0.29 19.23 -7.12
CA ARG A 118 -0.91 19.96 -6.74
C ARG A 118 -1.68 19.19 -5.68
N ASP A 119 -2.61 19.86 -5.02
CA ASP A 119 -3.57 19.18 -4.16
C ASP A 119 -4.44 18.24 -5.01
N VAL A 120 -4.41 16.94 -4.67
CA VAL A 120 -5.18 15.90 -5.36
C VAL A 120 -6.33 15.38 -4.50
N GLY A 121 -6.52 15.92 -3.29
CA GLY A 121 -7.45 15.40 -2.29
C GLY A 121 -6.88 14.23 -1.49
N ALA A 122 -7.74 13.52 -0.76
CA ALA A 122 -7.34 12.36 0.02
C ALA A 122 -6.84 11.21 -0.87
N VAL A 123 -5.79 10.55 -0.40
CA VAL A 123 -5.12 9.44 -1.10
C VAL A 123 -5.10 8.21 -0.21
N GLN A 124 -5.55 7.08 -0.76
CA GLN A 124 -5.39 5.77 -0.16
C GLN A 124 -4.42 4.94 -0.99
N PHE A 125 -3.38 4.44 -0.33
CA PHE A 125 -2.51 3.43 -0.89
C PHE A 125 -3.17 2.05 -0.74
N MET A 126 -3.26 1.34 -1.86
CA MET A 126 -3.80 -0.02 -1.90
C MET A 126 -2.72 -0.97 -2.36
N LEU A 127 -2.60 -2.08 -1.64
CA LEU A 127 -1.54 -3.05 -1.82
C LEU A 127 -2.07 -4.42 -2.19
N THR A 128 -1.33 -5.11 -3.04
CA THR A 128 -1.36 -6.57 -3.16
C THR A 128 0.04 -7.06 -2.82
N VAL A 129 0.18 -7.99 -1.89
CA VAL A 129 1.50 -8.51 -1.45
C VAL A 129 1.46 -10.03 -1.47
N ALA A 130 2.43 -10.63 -2.14
CA ALA A 130 2.63 -12.07 -2.23
C ALA A 130 3.92 -12.46 -1.50
N ALA A 131 3.76 -13.17 -0.38
CA ALA A 131 4.87 -13.76 0.36
C ALA A 131 5.53 -14.89 -0.44
N GLU A 132 4.69 -15.78 -0.96
CA GLU A 132 5.01 -16.89 -1.86
C GLU A 132 3.88 -17.01 -2.90
N ASP A 133 4.01 -17.93 -3.87
CA ASP A 133 3.06 -18.04 -4.99
C ASP A 133 1.61 -18.24 -4.56
N GLU A 134 1.34 -19.04 -3.53
CA GLU A 134 -0.02 -19.29 -3.01
C GLU A 134 -0.34 -18.48 -1.73
N LEU A 135 0.64 -17.80 -1.16
CA LEU A 135 0.49 -17.04 0.08
C LEU A 135 0.51 -15.54 -0.22
N TYR A 136 -0.68 -14.96 -0.37
CA TYR A 136 -0.81 -13.56 -0.77
C TYR A 136 -2.07 -12.87 -0.22
N TRP A 137 -2.02 -11.54 -0.16
CA TRP A 137 -3.10 -10.67 0.25
C TRP A 137 -3.40 -9.68 -0.88
N GLU A 138 -4.67 -9.53 -1.23
CA GLU A 138 -5.13 -8.63 -2.29
C GLU A 138 -5.91 -7.45 -1.73
N ARG A 139 -5.75 -6.27 -2.37
CA ARG A 139 -6.52 -5.05 -2.07
C ARG A 139 -6.46 -4.63 -0.60
N TRP A 140 -5.33 -4.91 0.05
CA TRP A 140 -5.07 -4.47 1.41
C TRP A 140 -4.99 -2.94 1.44
N ARG A 141 -5.71 -2.33 2.40
CA ARG A 141 -5.82 -0.89 2.59
C ARG A 141 -5.38 -0.54 4.02
N PRO A 142 -4.06 -0.43 4.25
CA PRO A 142 -3.56 -0.07 5.57
C PRO A 142 -4.03 1.33 5.98
N ARG A 143 -4.36 1.50 7.26
CA ARG A 143 -4.73 2.80 7.85
C ARG A 143 -3.62 3.84 7.73
N ASN A 144 -2.38 3.41 7.92
CA ASN A 144 -1.17 4.24 7.72
C ASN A 144 -0.86 4.48 6.23
N GLY A 145 -1.68 3.92 5.32
CA GLY A 145 -1.67 4.21 3.90
C GLY A 145 -2.72 5.25 3.48
N PHE A 146 -3.44 5.85 4.43
CA PHE A 146 -4.38 6.94 4.16
C PHE A 146 -3.71 8.27 4.48
N ILE A 147 -3.60 9.16 3.49
CA ILE A 147 -3.03 10.50 3.67
C ILE A 147 -3.95 11.57 3.09
N ARG A 148 -3.94 12.76 3.71
CA ARG A 148 -4.78 13.89 3.32
C ARG A 148 -3.95 15.15 3.03
N PRO A 149 -4.42 16.07 2.19
CA PRO A 149 -3.75 17.35 2.04
C PRO A 149 -3.82 18.11 3.37
N LYS A 150 -2.71 18.71 3.79
CA LYS A 150 -2.63 19.48 5.04
C LYS A 150 -3.59 20.68 5.08
N ALA A 151 -4.01 21.17 3.91
CA ALA A 151 -4.98 22.25 3.76
C ALA A 151 -6.44 21.80 4.04
N GLU A 152 -6.71 20.50 4.01
CA GLU A 152 -8.05 19.96 4.24
C GLU A 152 -8.37 19.93 5.73
N LYS A 153 -9.52 20.50 6.11
CA LYS A 153 -10.01 20.47 7.49
C LYS A 153 -10.36 19.04 7.89
N GLU A 154 -10.11 18.68 9.15
CA GLU A 154 -10.40 17.36 9.70
C GLU A 154 -11.84 16.91 9.40
N GLY A 155 -11.99 16.09 8.37
CA GLY A 155 -13.21 15.31 8.11
C GLY A 155 -13.26 14.10 9.06
N LYS A 156 -14.47 13.69 9.43
CA LYS A 156 -14.70 12.51 10.27
C LYS A 156 -14.33 11.26 9.47
N LEU A 157 -13.19 10.66 9.78
CA LEU A 157 -12.73 9.43 9.15
C LEU A 157 -13.62 8.25 9.56
N VAL A 158 -13.94 7.38 8.61
CA VAL A 158 -14.69 6.15 8.89
C VAL A 158 -13.69 5.02 9.13
N GLU A 159 -13.29 4.82 10.38
CA GLU A 159 -12.25 3.85 10.77
C GLU A 159 -12.57 2.42 10.33
N THR A 160 -13.85 2.04 10.27
CA THR A 160 -14.30 0.70 9.82
C THR A 160 -13.95 0.40 8.37
N LEU A 161 -13.59 1.39 7.54
CA LEU A 161 -13.12 1.17 6.16
C LEU A 161 -11.70 0.58 6.10
N PHE A 162 -10.95 0.67 7.19
CA PHE A 162 -9.56 0.20 7.31
C PHE A 162 -9.44 -1.07 8.16
N GLU A 163 -10.51 -1.48 8.83
CA GLU A 163 -10.58 -2.74 9.54
C GLU A 163 -10.61 -3.89 8.51
N ILE A 164 -9.68 -4.82 8.67
CA ILE A 164 -9.71 -6.08 7.94
C ILE A 164 -10.66 -6.97 8.74
N GLU A 165 -11.80 -7.34 8.15
CA GLU A 165 -12.69 -8.35 8.74
C GLU A 165 -11.95 -9.69 8.74
N VAL A 166 -11.22 -9.97 9.82
CA VAL A 166 -10.66 -11.29 10.07
C VAL A 166 -11.77 -12.10 10.72
N SER A 167 -12.28 -13.12 10.03
CA SER A 167 -13.14 -14.11 10.69
C SER A 167 -12.37 -14.66 11.90
N PRO A 168 -12.98 -14.73 13.10
CA PRO A 168 -12.30 -15.27 14.26
C PRO A 168 -11.75 -16.64 13.88
N GLY A 169 -10.43 -16.80 14.00
CA GLY A 169 -9.80 -18.10 13.78
C GLY A 169 -10.41 -19.14 14.71
N PRO A 170 -10.31 -20.44 14.39
CA PRO A 170 -10.76 -21.49 15.30
C PRO A 170 -10.11 -21.25 16.68
N GLU A 171 -10.92 -21.30 17.74
CA GLU A 171 -10.45 -21.12 19.12
C GLU A 171 -9.22 -21.99 19.35
N ALA A 172 -8.10 -21.36 19.68
CA ALA A 172 -6.90 -22.09 20.05
C ALA A 172 -7.26 -23.03 21.22
N PRO A 173 -6.85 -24.31 21.20
CA PRO A 173 -7.07 -25.18 22.33
C PRO A 173 -6.36 -24.57 23.53
N PHE A 174 -7.15 -24.15 24.53
CA PHE A 174 -6.64 -23.73 25.81
C PHE A 174 -5.72 -24.85 26.34
N CYS A 175 -4.44 -24.55 26.50
CA CYS A 175 -3.56 -25.41 27.30
C CYS A 175 -4.03 -25.29 28.75
N SER A 176 -4.82 -26.28 29.20
CA SER A 176 -5.10 -26.48 30.61
C SER A 176 -3.79 -26.78 31.33
N THR A 177 -3.47 -25.96 32.33
CA THR A 177 -2.35 -26.14 33.26
C THR A 177 -2.67 -27.20 34.29
#